data_AF-A0A7X0LVT5-F1
#
_entry.id   AF-A0A7X0LVT5-F1
#
_cell.length_a   1.000
_cell.length_b   1.000
_cell.length_c   1.000
_cell.angle_alpha   90.00
_cell.angle_beta   90.00
_cell.angle_gamma   90.00
#
_symmetry.space_group_name_H-M   'P 1'
#
loop_
_entity.id
_entity.type
_entity.pdbx_description
1 polymer ?
#
loop_
_entity_poly.entity_id
_entity_poly.type
_entity_poly.pdbx_seq_one_letter_code
_entity_poly.pdbx_strand_id
1 'polypeptide(L)'
;MKKFIENIKGITLIELLISLSILSIVLISLFAFFTNTFRFNSLNSDDIQAMNVAREYKELIKKDYALTDEIDNWSKNPNKELIMEPKNNDTHYDVIISISAAEETAAVFPIYLVHIEVRKENELLSETYTYYEPADKETSAE
;
A
#
# COMPACT_ATOMS: atom_id res chain seq x y z
N MET A 1 -2.71 71.42 37.50
CA MET A 1 -3.00 70.08 36.94
C MET A 1 -1.77 69.61 36.19
N LYS A 2 -1.14 68.52 36.63
CA LYS A 2 0.11 68.01 36.06
C LYS A 2 -0.25 67.04 34.93
N LYS A 3 -0.01 67.41 33.67
CA LYS A 3 -0.22 66.51 32.52
C LYS A 3 0.95 65.52 32.47
N PHE A 4 0.66 64.24 32.73
CA PHE A 4 1.55 63.14 32.41
C PHE A 4 1.48 62.91 30.90
N ILE A 5 2.53 63.28 30.18
CA ILE A 5 2.72 62.79 28.81
C ILE A 5 3.28 61.38 28.96
N GLU A 6 2.45 60.37 28.70
CA GLU A 6 2.89 58.97 28.64
C GLU A 6 3.69 58.76 27.36
N ASN A 7 4.94 58.32 27.51
CA ASN A 7 5.83 58.01 26.41
C ASN A 7 5.48 56.61 25.86
N ILE A 8 4.64 56.57 24.84
CA ILE A 8 4.28 55.34 24.12
C ILE A 8 5.50 54.95 23.26
N LYS A 9 6.37 54.09 23.79
CA LYS A 9 7.51 53.56 23.02
C LYS A 9 6.97 52.71 21.87
N GLY A 10 7.13 53.20 20.64
CA GLY A 10 6.85 52.44 19.42
C GLY A 10 7.95 51.41 19.11
N ILE A 11 7.65 50.47 18.22
CA ILE A 11 8.62 49.50 17.70
C ILE A 11 9.62 50.23 16.80
N THR A 12 10.91 49.97 17.00
CA THR A 12 11.94 50.52 16.12
C THR A 12 12.02 49.72 14.82
N LEU A 13 12.45 50.38 13.72
CA LEU A 13 12.62 49.71 12.42
C LEU A 13 13.57 48.50 12.52
N ILE A 14 14.61 48.62 13.35
CA ILE A 14 15.60 47.56 13.54
C ILE A 14 15.04 46.36 14.29
N GLU A 15 14.19 46.56 15.32
CA GLU A 15 13.51 45.47 16.03
C GLU A 15 12.56 44.72 15.10
N LEU A 16 11.83 45.44 14.23
CA LEU A 16 10.97 44.82 13.22
C LEU A 16 11.79 43.97 12.25
N LEU A 17 12.92 44.50 11.78
CA LEU A 17 13.81 43.80 10.84
C LEU A 17 14.38 42.51 11.45
N ILE A 18 14.84 42.57 12.70
CA ILE A 18 15.39 41.41 13.42
C ILE A 18 14.27 40.38 13.65
N SER A 19 13.08 40.81 14.06
CA SER A 19 11.94 39.91 14.31
C SER A 19 11.52 39.18 13.04
N LEU A 20 11.42 39.89 11.91
CA LEU A 20 11.13 39.28 10.61
C LEU A 20 12.24 38.33 10.17
N SER A 21 13.51 38.70 10.39
CA SER A 21 14.65 37.86 10.03
C SER A 21 14.66 36.54 10.80
N ILE A 22 14.45 36.58 12.12
CA ILE A 22 14.36 35.39 12.97
C ILE A 22 13.15 34.55 12.54
N LEU A 23 12.00 35.18 12.30
CA LEU A 23 10.79 34.49 11.85
C LEU A 23 11.02 33.77 10.51
N SER A 24 11.69 34.40 9.55
CA SER A 24 12.01 33.78 8.26
C SER A 24 12.88 32.53 8.43
N ILE A 25 13.89 32.56 9.30
CA ILE A 25 14.75 31.40 9.58
C ILE A 25 13.91 30.24 10.13
N VAL A 26 13.00 30.51 11.06
CA VAL A 26 12.09 29.50 11.62
C VAL A 26 11.12 28.97 10.57
N LEU A 27 10.58 29.83 9.71
CA LEU A 27 9.66 29.38 8.65
C LEU A 27 10.35 28.48 7.64
N ILE A 28 11.58 28.78 7.22
CA ILE A 28 12.35 27.97 6.27
C ILE A 28 12.57 26.55 6.83
N SER A 29 12.90 26.42 8.12
CA SER A 29 13.09 25.10 8.73
C SER A 29 11.79 24.30 8.81
N LEU A 30 10.65 24.95 9.08
CA LEU A 30 9.34 24.31 9.08
C LEU A 30 8.88 23.90 7.68
N PHE A 31 9.17 24.69 6.64
CA PHE A 31 8.83 24.32 5.25
C PHE A 31 9.52 23.02 4.81
N ALA A 32 10.80 22.85 5.16
CA ALA A 32 11.53 21.61 4.86
C ALA A 32 10.86 20.39 5.53
N PHE A 33 10.40 20.54 6.77
CA PHE A 33 9.67 19.49 7.49
C PHE A 33 8.32 19.16 6.83
N PHE A 34 7.55 20.17 6.40
CA PHE A 34 6.27 19.96 5.75
C PHE A 34 6.41 19.24 4.40
N THR A 35 7.36 19.63 3.54
CA THR A 35 7.57 18.96 2.24
C THR A 35 7.87 17.47 2.41
N ASN A 36 8.71 17.12 3.40
CA ASN A 36 9.02 15.73 3.70
C ASN A 36 7.79 14.96 4.22
N THR A 37 6.99 15.60 5.08
CA THR A 37 5.77 15.00 5.62
C THR A 37 4.73 14.72 4.54
N PHE A 38 4.52 15.66 3.60
CA PHE A 38 3.59 15.47 2.48
C PHE A 38 4.00 14.30 1.58
N ARG A 39 5.29 14.19 1.24
CA ARG A 39 5.80 13.06 0.44
C ARG A 39 5.61 11.73 1.17
N PHE A 40 5.96 11.67 2.45
CA PHE A 40 5.78 10.47 3.25
C PHE A 40 4.31 10.05 3.38
N ASN A 41 3.40 11.00 3.57
CA ASN A 41 1.97 10.72 3.62
C ASN A 41 1.44 10.16 2.30
N SER A 42 1.91 10.67 1.16
CA SER A 42 1.52 10.16 -0.15
C SER A 42 1.98 8.71 -0.33
N LEU A 43 3.25 8.41 -0.03
CA LEU A 43 3.80 7.06 -0.13
C LEU A 43 3.05 6.09 0.79
N ASN A 44 2.86 6.46 2.05
CA ASN A 44 2.15 5.63 3.01
C ASN A 44 0.67 5.41 2.62
N SER A 45 0.03 6.38 1.95
CA SER A 45 -1.32 6.20 1.39
C SER A 45 -1.35 5.19 0.26
N ASP A 46 -0.31 5.15 -0.59
CA ASP A 46 -0.19 4.17 -1.66
C ASP A 46 0.05 2.76 -1.09
N ASP A 47 0.92 2.62 -0.09
CA ASP A 47 1.19 1.35 0.60
C ASP A 47 -0.07 0.77 1.26
N ILE A 48 -0.86 1.62 1.94
CA ILE A 48 -2.12 1.19 2.58
C ILE A 48 -3.13 0.72 1.53
N GLN A 49 -3.23 1.40 0.39
CA GLN A 49 -4.12 1.00 -0.70
C GLN A 49 -3.67 -0.33 -1.31
N ALA A 50 -2.38 -0.47 -1.64
CA ALA A 50 -1.82 -1.69 -2.18
C ALA A 50 -2.04 -2.89 -1.24
N MET A 51 -1.88 -2.70 0.07
CA MET A 51 -2.18 -3.74 1.07
C MET A 51 -3.66 -4.14 1.08
N ASN A 52 -4.59 -3.18 0.92
CA ASN A 52 -6.01 -3.48 0.84
C ASN A 52 -6.36 -4.26 -0.43
N VAL A 53 -5.75 -3.90 -1.56
CA VAL A 53 -5.88 -4.63 -2.83
C VAL A 53 -5.38 -6.07 -2.65
N ALA A 54 -4.17 -6.26 -2.11
CA ALA A 54 -3.60 -7.60 -1.85
C ALA A 54 -4.53 -8.46 -0.98
N ARG A 55 -5.15 -7.86 0.05
CA ARG A 55 -6.14 -8.52 0.92
C ARG A 55 -7.42 -8.87 0.19
N GLU A 56 -7.92 -8.00 -0.68
CA GLU A 56 -9.10 -8.27 -1.50
C GLU A 56 -8.87 -9.50 -2.38
N TYR A 57 -7.73 -9.56 -3.09
CA TYR A 57 -7.38 -10.73 -3.92
C TYR A 57 -7.24 -12.01 -3.09
N LYS A 58 -6.62 -11.93 -1.92
CA LYS A 58 -6.53 -13.07 -0.99
C LYS A 58 -7.92 -13.61 -0.60
N GLU A 59 -8.87 -12.72 -0.34
CA GLU A 59 -10.24 -13.13 0.01
C GLU A 59 -11.03 -13.64 -1.19
N LEU A 60 -10.79 -13.09 -2.39
CA LEU A 60 -11.38 -13.58 -3.64
C LEU A 60 -10.92 -15.01 -3.95
N ILE A 61 -9.62 -15.30 -3.82
CA ILE A 61 -9.07 -16.66 -4.01
C ILE A 61 -9.70 -17.67 -3.06
N LYS A 62 -10.08 -17.27 -1.85
CA LYS A 62 -10.75 -18.14 -0.87
C LYS A 62 -12.24 -18.37 -1.13
N LYS A 63 -12.92 -17.44 -1.80
CA LYS A 63 -14.40 -17.41 -1.87
C LYS A 63 -14.96 -17.73 -3.26
N ASP A 64 -14.26 -17.36 -4.33
CA ASP A 64 -14.80 -17.38 -5.68
C ASP A 64 -14.41 -18.66 -6.44
N TYR A 65 -15.40 -19.53 -6.65
CA TYR A 65 -15.21 -20.80 -7.37
C TYR A 65 -14.73 -20.60 -8.82
N ALA A 66 -15.02 -19.45 -9.45
CA ALA A 66 -14.60 -19.19 -10.82
C ALA A 66 -13.09 -18.96 -10.94
N LEU A 67 -12.47 -18.32 -9.94
CA LEU A 67 -11.01 -18.22 -9.84
C LEU A 67 -10.41 -19.56 -9.41
N THR A 68 -11.13 -20.36 -8.63
CA THR A 68 -10.67 -21.70 -8.28
C THR A 68 -10.59 -22.65 -9.48
N ASP A 69 -11.48 -22.54 -10.47
CA ASP A 69 -11.37 -23.38 -11.69
C ASP A 69 -10.16 -23.00 -12.55
N GLU A 70 -9.79 -21.72 -12.58
CA GLU A 70 -8.56 -21.27 -13.23
C GLU A 70 -7.33 -21.72 -12.42
N ILE A 71 -7.33 -21.52 -11.11
CA ILE A 71 -6.27 -21.97 -10.18
C ILE A 71 -6.11 -23.50 -10.19
N ASP A 72 -7.19 -24.29 -10.26
CA ASP A 72 -7.19 -25.75 -10.38
C ASP A 72 -6.54 -26.20 -11.70
N ASN A 73 -6.79 -25.47 -12.78
CA ASN A 73 -6.11 -25.74 -14.05
C ASN A 73 -4.64 -25.31 -14.02
N TRP A 74 -4.26 -24.36 -13.17
CA TRP A 74 -2.89 -23.87 -12.99
C TRP A 74 -2.06 -24.73 -12.02
N SER A 75 -2.70 -25.34 -11.02
CA SER A 75 -2.14 -26.34 -10.10
C SER A 75 -1.50 -27.53 -10.84
N LYS A 76 -2.02 -27.85 -12.04
CA LYS A 76 -1.49 -28.89 -12.93
C LYS A 76 -0.14 -28.54 -13.59
N ASN A 77 0.31 -27.28 -13.49
CA ASN A 77 1.57 -26.82 -14.07
C ASN A 77 2.31 -25.91 -13.07
N PRO A 78 2.92 -26.49 -12.03
CA PRO A 78 3.63 -25.72 -11.01
C PRO A 78 4.77 -24.90 -11.63
N ASN A 79 4.98 -23.68 -11.12
CA ASN A 79 5.97 -22.67 -11.58
C ASN A 79 5.51 -21.71 -12.69
N LYS A 80 4.20 -21.43 -12.80
CA LYS A 80 3.70 -20.37 -13.71
C LYS A 80 3.37 -19.10 -12.92
N GLU A 81 4.05 -18.01 -13.26
CA GLU A 81 3.67 -16.66 -12.84
C GLU A 81 2.48 -16.19 -13.67
N LEU A 82 1.45 -15.66 -13.02
CA LEU A 82 0.27 -15.11 -13.69
C LEU A 82 0.09 -13.66 -13.29
N ILE A 83 0.17 -12.78 -14.27
CA ILE A 83 -0.15 -11.37 -14.10
C ILE A 83 -1.67 -11.27 -14.31
N MET A 84 -2.42 -11.05 -13.24
CA MET A 84 -3.86 -10.80 -13.35
C MET A 84 -4.08 -9.29 -13.33
N GLU A 85 -4.65 -8.76 -14.40
CA GLU A 85 -5.06 -7.36 -14.39
C GLU A 85 -6.14 -7.14 -13.32
N PRO A 86 -6.11 -5.99 -12.63
CA PRO A 86 -7.01 -5.76 -11.52
C PRO A 86 -8.48 -5.79 -11.98
N LYS A 87 -9.30 -6.65 -11.35
CA LYS A 87 -10.73 -6.85 -11.64
C LYS A 87 -11.59 -5.60 -11.36
N ASN A 88 -11.07 -4.65 -10.59
CA ASN A 88 -11.66 -3.34 -10.40
C ASN A 88 -10.82 -2.31 -11.18
N ASN A 89 -11.53 -1.44 -11.92
CA ASN A 89 -11.09 -0.33 -12.77
C ASN A 89 -10.04 0.65 -12.21
N ASP A 90 -9.33 0.32 -11.13
CA ASP A 90 -8.24 1.10 -10.58
C ASP A 90 -6.96 0.81 -11.36
N THR A 91 -6.81 1.51 -12.48
CA THR A 91 -5.69 1.40 -13.44
C THR A 91 -4.33 1.84 -12.88
N HIS A 92 -4.21 1.99 -11.55
CA HIS A 92 -3.00 2.51 -10.89
C HIS A 92 -2.08 1.42 -10.35
N TYR A 93 -2.54 0.16 -10.26
CA TYR A 93 -1.77 -0.93 -9.67
C TYR A 93 -1.78 -2.17 -10.56
N ASP A 94 -0.62 -2.80 -10.71
CA ASP A 94 -0.44 -4.11 -11.32
C ASP A 94 -0.48 -5.18 -10.22
N VAL A 95 -1.36 -6.18 -10.36
CA VAL A 95 -1.44 -7.30 -9.40
C VAL A 95 -0.87 -8.57 -10.03
N ILE A 96 0.17 -9.13 -9.42
CA ILE A 96 0.82 -10.36 -9.89
C ILE A 96 0.51 -11.47 -8.90
N ILE A 97 -0.03 -12.58 -9.39
CA ILE A 97 -0.34 -13.75 -8.56
C ILE A 97 0.50 -14.94 -9.06
N SER A 98 1.35 -15.44 -8.17
CA SER A 98 2.26 -16.55 -8.45
C SER A 98 1.85 -17.75 -7.60
N ILE A 99 1.75 -18.92 -8.23
CA ILE A 99 1.37 -20.17 -7.56
C ILE A 99 2.56 -21.13 -7.65
N SER A 100 3.03 -21.58 -6.48
CA SER A 100 4.04 -22.63 -6.38
C SER A 100 3.48 -23.83 -5.62
N ALA A 101 3.85 -25.03 -6.06
CA ALA A 101 3.61 -26.24 -5.28
C ALA A 101 4.49 -26.18 -4.03
N ALA A 102 3.93 -26.49 -2.86
CA ALA A 102 4.74 -26.63 -1.66
C ALA A 102 5.75 -27.76 -1.89
N GLU A 103 7.05 -27.49 -1.66
CA GLU A 103 8.17 -28.40 -1.99
C GLU A 103 8.12 -29.76 -1.25
N GLU A 104 7.21 -29.93 -0.30
CA GLU A 104 7.03 -31.15 0.49
C GLU A 104 5.57 -31.60 0.59
N THR A 105 4.95 -32.09 -0.48
CA THR A 105 3.85 -33.07 -0.32
C THR A 105 3.72 -34.00 -1.51
N ALA A 106 4.38 -35.16 -1.39
CA ALA A 106 3.93 -36.40 -2.03
C ALA A 106 2.66 -36.97 -1.34
N ALA A 107 1.78 -36.10 -0.84
CA ALA A 107 0.70 -36.48 0.08
C ALA A 107 -0.65 -36.05 -0.47
N VAL A 108 -1.59 -37.01 -0.40
CA VAL A 108 -3.06 -37.03 -0.40
C VAL A 108 -3.86 -35.71 -0.49
N PHE A 109 -3.31 -34.55 -0.11
CA PHE A 109 -3.94 -33.22 -0.22
C PHE A 109 -2.93 -32.21 -0.82
N PRO A 110 -3.03 -31.86 -2.11
CA PRO A 110 -2.11 -30.93 -2.74
C PRO A 110 -2.43 -29.49 -2.33
N ILE A 111 -1.68 -28.93 -1.38
CA ILE A 111 -1.80 -27.52 -1.00
C ILE A 111 -0.80 -26.68 -1.82
N TYR A 112 -1.28 -25.58 -2.40
CA TYR A 112 -0.47 -24.66 -3.19
C TYR A 112 -0.22 -23.37 -2.41
N LEU A 113 1.02 -22.88 -2.45
CA LEU A 113 1.35 -21.55 -1.96
C LEU A 113 1.00 -20.53 -3.04
N VAL A 114 0.20 -19.55 -2.67
CA VAL A 114 -0.17 -18.43 -3.51
C VAL A 114 0.50 -17.17 -2.97
N HIS A 115 1.35 -16.58 -3.80
CA HIS A 115 2.02 -15.31 -3.55
C HIS A 115 1.32 -14.24 -4.38
N ILE A 116 0.90 -13.16 -3.72
CA ILE A 116 0.19 -12.04 -4.33
C ILE A 116 1.06 -10.82 -4.15
N GLU A 117 1.48 -10.22 -5.25
CA GLU A 117 2.23 -8.97 -5.29
C GLU A 117 1.36 -7.86 -5.87
N VAL A 118 1.47 -6.67 -5.29
CA VAL A 118 0.84 -5.45 -5.79
C VAL A 118 1.94 -4.46 -6.09
N ARG A 119 2.06 -4.11 -7.37
CA ARG A 119 3.08 -3.20 -7.89
C ARG A 119 2.45 -1.93 -8.47
N LYS A 120 3.19 -0.84 -8.50
CA LYS A 120 2.84 0.41 -9.17
C LYS A 120 4.05 0.90 -9.93
N GLU A 121 3.93 1.15 -11.22
CA GLU A 121 5.05 1.60 -12.06
C GLU A 121 6.32 0.71 -11.90
N ASN A 122 6.12 -0.61 -11.76
CA ASN A 122 7.18 -1.60 -11.52
C ASN A 122 7.86 -1.55 -10.13
N GLU A 123 7.38 -0.72 -9.20
CA GLU A 123 7.77 -0.74 -7.78
C GLU A 123 6.83 -1.65 -6.97
N LEU A 124 7.38 -2.56 -6.15
CA LEU A 124 6.61 -3.40 -5.25
C LEU A 124 6.13 -2.57 -4.05
N LEU A 125 4.81 -2.42 -3.90
CA LEU A 125 4.21 -1.68 -2.79
C LEU A 125 3.69 -2.60 -1.69
N SER A 126 3.20 -3.79 -2.05
CA SER A 126 2.70 -4.76 -1.07
C SER A 126 2.80 -6.18 -1.58
N GLU A 127 2.98 -7.12 -0.66
CA GLU A 127 2.90 -8.55 -0.94
C GLU A 127 2.14 -9.29 0.17
N THR A 128 1.49 -10.39 -0.19
CA THR A 128 0.90 -11.30 0.79
C THR A 128 0.97 -12.74 0.31
N TYR A 129 0.89 -13.65 1.28
CA TYR A 129 0.92 -15.08 1.05
C TYR A 129 -0.37 -15.71 1.58
N THR A 130 -0.87 -16.69 0.84
CA THR A 130 -1.98 -17.54 1.26
C THR A 130 -1.78 -18.95 0.73
N TYR A 131 -2.48 -19.90 1.32
CA TYR A 131 -2.54 -21.26 0.80
C TYR A 131 -3.86 -21.47 0.09
N TYR A 132 -3.82 -22.28 -0.96
CA TYR A 132 -4.97 -22.72 -1.73
C TYR A 132 -5.02 -24.25 -1.71
N GLU A 133 -6.19 -24.78 -1.36
CA GLU A 133 -6.50 -26.20 -1.41
C GLU A 133 -7.52 -26.40 -2.54
N PRO A 134 -7.17 -27.14 -3.61
CA PRO A 134 -8.10 -27.47 -4.68
C PRO A 134 -9.20 -28.35 -4.12
N ALA A 135 -10.45 -28.05 -4.45
CA ALA A 135 -11.57 -28.88 -3.99
C ALA A 135 -11.51 -30.24 -4.71
N ASP A 136 -11.44 -31.34 -3.96
CA ASP A 136 -11.63 -32.68 -4.51
C ASP A 136 -13.02 -32.76 -5.16
N LYS A 137 -13.08 -32.73 -6.50
CA LYS A 137 -14.31 -32.84 -7.28
C LYS A 137 -14.95 -34.25 -7.22
N GLU A 138 -14.97 -34.91 -6.06
CA GLU A 138 -15.59 -36.23 -5.86
C GLU A 138 -16.70 -36.28 -4.79
N THR A 139 -17.01 -35.21 -4.06
CA THR A 139 -18.11 -35.27 -3.05
C THR A 139 -19.27 -34.34 -3.40
N SER A 140 -19.93 -34.59 -4.53
CA SER A 140 -21.27 -34.04 -4.84
C SER A 140 -22.01 -34.97 -5.80
N ALA A 141 -22.22 -36.21 -5.34
CA ALA A 141 -23.16 -37.14 -5.93
C ALA A 141 -23.64 -38.13 -4.86
N GLU A 142 -24.44 -37.65 -3.89
CA GLU A 142 -25.43 -38.44 -3.16
C GLU A 142 -26.70 -37.62 -2.93
#